data_AF-Q9ACE0-F1
#
_entry.id   AF-Q9ACE0-F1
#
_cell.length_a   1.000
_cell.length_b   1.000
_cell.length_c   1.000
_cell.angle_alpha   90.00
_cell.angle_beta   90.00
_cell.angle_gamma   90.00
#
_symmetry.space_group_name_H-M   'P 1'
#
loop_
_entity.id
_entity.type
_entity.pdbx_description
1 polymer ?
#
loop_
_entity_poly.entity_id
_entity_poly.type
_entity_poly.pdbx_seq_one_letter_code
_entity_poly.pdbx_strand_id
1 'polypeptide(L)'
;RAHHFSNYALILAPCMVSAGMGEMTRTGDCMAHPTLGFRTKAAAVTTDLPLAPDRPIDFGAQDFCRVCKKCADNCPSGAITQDEDYIEKNGILRWQTDIKKCVEFRVTNKEGPMCGLCMKVCPWNSKEDSWFHQAGTFIGSKGETASNLLKQVDDM
;
A
#
# COMPACT_ATOMS: atom_id res chain seq x y z
N ARG A 1 -24.87 0.71 -5.91
CA ARG A 1 -24.54 -0.73 -6.06
C ARG A 1 -23.39 -1.09 -5.13
N ALA A 2 -23.41 -2.27 -4.50
CA ALA A 2 -22.27 -2.75 -3.71
C ALA A 2 -21.15 -3.32 -4.63
N HIS A 3 -19.91 -3.07 -4.25
CA HIS A 3 -18.69 -3.51 -4.92
C HIS A 3 -17.82 -4.23 -3.89
N HIS A 4 -17.69 -5.54 -4.04
CA HIS A 4 -16.93 -6.42 -3.15
C HIS A 4 -16.10 -7.41 -3.96
N PHE A 5 -15.30 -8.24 -3.30
CA PHE A 5 -14.30 -9.10 -3.95
C PHE A 5 -14.83 -9.98 -5.09
N SER A 6 -16.11 -10.39 -5.03
CA SER A 6 -16.74 -11.27 -6.01
C SER A 6 -17.49 -10.52 -7.13
N ASN A 7 -17.83 -9.25 -6.92
CA ASN A 7 -18.61 -8.46 -7.87
C ASN A 7 -18.32 -6.97 -7.68
N TYR A 8 -17.52 -6.41 -8.58
CA TYR A 8 -17.17 -4.99 -8.60
C TYR A 8 -17.14 -4.47 -10.03
N ALA A 9 -17.34 -3.15 -10.18
CA ALA A 9 -17.31 -2.45 -11.48
C ALA A 9 -16.41 -1.20 -11.42
N LEU A 10 -15.58 -1.12 -10.38
CA LEU A 10 -14.64 -0.04 -10.11
C LEU A 10 -13.37 -0.62 -9.50
N ILE A 11 -12.26 0.12 -9.60
CA ILE A 11 -10.99 -0.25 -8.96
C ILE A 11 -10.94 0.42 -7.58
N LEU A 12 -10.83 -0.36 -6.51
CA LEU A 12 -10.99 0.16 -5.15
C LEU A 12 -9.85 1.07 -4.67
N ALA A 13 -8.60 0.80 -5.06
CA ALA A 13 -7.46 1.58 -4.55
C ALA A 13 -7.56 3.08 -4.91
N PRO A 14 -7.82 3.49 -6.17
CA PRO A 14 -8.08 4.89 -6.51
C PRO A 14 -9.28 5.50 -5.79
N CYS A 15 -10.36 4.72 -5.60
CA CYS A 15 -11.53 5.20 -4.85
C CYS A 15 -11.20 5.49 -3.38
N MET A 16 -10.42 4.62 -2.73
CA MET A 16 -9.98 4.82 -1.35
C MET A 16 -9.05 6.02 -1.20
N VAL A 17 -8.11 6.20 -2.13
CA VAL A 17 -7.24 7.40 -2.16
C VAL A 17 -8.07 8.67 -2.34
N SER A 18 -9.03 8.65 -3.25
CA SER A 18 -9.92 9.80 -3.50
C SER A 18 -10.80 10.13 -2.29
N ALA A 19 -11.20 9.11 -1.52
CA ALA A 19 -11.97 9.23 -0.29
C ALA A 19 -11.11 9.52 0.95
N GLY A 20 -9.81 9.82 0.80
CA GLY A 20 -8.95 10.16 1.94
C GLY A 20 -8.61 9.00 2.88
N MET A 21 -8.81 7.75 2.46
CA MET A 21 -8.54 6.57 3.30
C MET A 21 -7.07 6.15 3.30
N GLY A 22 -6.23 6.71 2.44
CA GLY A 22 -4.83 6.31 2.36
C GLY A 22 -4.13 6.81 1.11
N GLU A 23 -2.89 6.35 0.94
CA GLU A 23 -2.03 6.68 -0.18
C GLU A 23 -1.56 5.42 -0.89
N MET A 24 -1.30 5.53 -2.19
CA MET A 24 -0.70 4.46 -2.98
C MET A 24 0.69 4.09 -2.43
N THR A 25 1.02 2.79 -2.47
CA THR A 25 2.32 2.29 -1.99
C THR A 25 3.15 1.68 -3.11
N ARG A 26 4.39 1.30 -2.80
CA ARG A 26 5.33 0.57 -3.68
C ARG A 26 4.73 -0.61 -4.43
N THR A 27 3.73 -1.28 -3.88
CA THR A 27 3.08 -2.40 -4.58
C THR A 27 2.29 -1.98 -5.82
N GLY A 28 1.97 -0.70 -5.97
CA GLY A 28 1.35 -0.13 -7.17
C GLY A 28 -0.14 -0.41 -7.35
N ASP A 29 -0.67 -1.52 -6.82
CA ASP A 29 -2.09 -1.89 -6.91
C ASP A 29 -2.89 -1.65 -5.61
N CYS A 30 -2.19 -1.29 -4.54
CA CYS A 30 -2.76 -1.19 -3.20
C CYS A 30 -2.30 0.08 -2.50
N MET A 31 -3.12 0.54 -1.55
CA MET A 31 -2.87 1.68 -0.69
C MET A 31 -2.54 1.24 0.74
N ALA A 32 -1.91 2.11 1.54
CA ALA A 32 -1.77 1.97 2.99
C ALA A 32 -2.58 3.05 3.73
N HIS A 33 -3.28 2.64 4.79
CA HIS A 33 -4.05 3.52 5.66
C HIS A 33 -3.11 4.07 6.75
N PRO A 34 -3.23 5.34 7.16
CA PRO A 34 -2.31 5.94 8.14
C PRO A 34 -2.31 5.19 9.49
N THR A 35 -3.43 4.60 9.89
CA THR A 35 -3.55 3.87 11.17
C THR A 35 -3.66 2.34 11.04
N LEU A 36 -4.23 1.83 9.95
CA LEU A 36 -4.44 0.38 9.76
C LEU A 36 -3.31 -0.25 8.93
N GLY A 37 -2.44 0.59 8.37
CA GLY A 37 -1.35 0.18 7.51
C GLY A 37 -1.82 -0.38 6.19
N PHE A 38 -1.00 -1.29 5.66
CA PHE A 38 -1.25 -2.01 4.42
C PHE A 38 -2.11 -3.28 4.64
N ARG A 39 -2.59 -3.52 5.87
CA ARG A 39 -3.32 -4.72 6.29
C ARG A 39 -4.84 -4.53 6.24
N THR A 40 -5.34 -4.01 5.12
CA THR A 40 -6.77 -3.76 4.93
C THR A 40 -7.31 -4.41 3.65
N LYS A 41 -8.61 -4.71 3.67
CA LYS A 41 -9.40 -5.05 2.49
C LYS A 41 -10.58 -4.12 2.45
N ALA A 42 -10.99 -3.74 1.25
CA ALA A 42 -12.03 -2.75 1.05
C ALA A 42 -13.19 -3.31 0.23
N ALA A 43 -14.33 -2.67 0.42
CA ALA A 43 -15.52 -2.76 -0.40
C ALA A 43 -16.09 -1.34 -0.51
N ALA A 44 -16.90 -1.07 -1.53
CA ALA A 44 -17.50 0.24 -1.74
C ALA A 44 -18.98 0.11 -2.11
N VAL A 45 -19.75 1.17 -1.88
CA VAL A 45 -21.12 1.29 -2.37
C VAL A 45 -21.21 2.57 -3.19
N THR A 46 -21.58 2.45 -4.46
CA THR A 46 -21.97 3.59 -5.30
C THR A 46 -23.42 3.94 -5.01
N THR A 47 -23.74 5.23 -4.95
CA THR A 47 -25.09 5.72 -4.63
C THR A 47 -25.31 7.09 -5.26
N ASP A 48 -26.56 7.38 -5.62
CA ASP A 48 -26.98 8.72 -6.06
C ASP A 48 -27.40 9.61 -4.87
N LEU A 49 -27.29 9.09 -3.64
CA LEU A 49 -27.49 9.87 -2.42
C LEU A 49 -26.48 11.03 -2.39
N PRO A 50 -26.91 12.30 -2.30
CA PRO A 50 -26.00 13.42 -2.20
C PRO A 50 -25.25 13.37 -0.87
N LEU A 51 -23.93 13.24 -0.94
CA LEU A 51 -23.00 13.24 0.19
C LEU A 51 -21.89 14.25 -0.06
N ALA A 52 -21.38 14.85 1.01
CA ALA A 52 -20.17 15.67 0.92
C ALA A 52 -18.96 14.76 0.67
N PRO A 53 -18.15 14.98 -0.38
CA PRO A 53 -16.97 14.18 -0.63
C PRO A 53 -15.84 14.51 0.34
N ASP A 54 -15.12 13.48 0.78
CA ASP A 54 -13.84 13.62 1.47
C ASP A 54 -12.75 14.13 0.51
N ARG A 55 -11.56 14.40 1.06
CA ARG A 55 -10.39 14.82 0.29
C ARG A 55 -9.26 13.80 0.41
N PRO A 56 -8.43 13.63 -0.63
CA PRO A 56 -7.19 12.87 -0.51
C PRO A 56 -6.33 13.37 0.63
N ILE A 57 -5.55 12.46 1.22
CA ILE A 57 -4.60 12.75 2.29
C ILE A 57 -3.17 12.55 1.82
N ASP A 58 -2.24 13.19 2.51
CA ASP A 58 -0.80 12.96 2.40
C ASP A 58 -0.25 12.73 3.81
N PHE A 59 0.09 11.48 4.10
CA PHE A 59 0.74 11.07 5.33
C PHE A 59 2.20 10.65 5.11
N GLY A 60 2.77 10.89 3.92
CA GLY A 60 4.16 10.60 3.56
C GLY A 60 4.44 9.14 3.19
N ALA A 61 3.42 8.40 2.74
CA ALA A 61 3.61 6.99 2.35
C ALA A 61 4.57 6.84 1.16
N GLN A 62 4.55 7.81 0.24
CA GLN A 62 5.33 7.74 -0.99
C GLN A 62 6.82 7.98 -0.75
N ASP A 63 7.17 9.02 0.01
CA ASP A 63 8.55 9.28 0.44
C ASP A 63 9.13 8.08 1.16
N PHE A 64 8.33 7.48 2.04
CA PHE A 64 8.72 6.25 2.72
C PHE A 64 8.93 5.09 1.75
N CYS A 65 8.01 4.91 0.79
CA CYS A 65 8.09 3.84 -0.19
C CYS A 65 9.34 3.95 -1.07
N ARG A 66 9.78 5.17 -1.46
CA ARG A 66 10.98 5.41 -2.28
C ARG A 66 12.22 4.75 -1.70
N VAL A 67 12.39 4.84 -0.38
CA VAL A 67 13.59 4.35 0.32
C VAL A 67 13.42 2.98 0.99
N CYS A 68 12.19 2.64 1.42
CA CYS A 68 11.95 1.45 2.24
C CYS A 68 12.29 0.14 1.52
N LYS A 69 11.69 -0.10 0.36
CA LYS A 69 11.88 -1.29 -0.51
C LYS A 69 11.68 -2.68 0.13
N LYS A 70 11.38 -2.79 1.44
CA LYS A 70 11.23 -4.08 2.16
C LYS A 70 10.24 -5.05 1.51
N CYS A 71 9.12 -4.56 1.00
CA CYS A 71 8.15 -5.43 0.33
C CYS A 71 8.67 -6.02 -0.99
N ALA A 72 9.55 -5.30 -1.69
CA ALA A 72 10.23 -5.80 -2.89
C ALA A 72 11.32 -6.82 -2.50
N ASP A 73 12.13 -6.50 -1.49
CA ASP A 73 13.20 -7.38 -0.99
C ASP A 73 12.68 -8.75 -0.53
N ASN A 74 11.48 -8.76 0.05
CA ASN A 74 10.85 -9.98 0.58
C ASN A 74 9.85 -10.61 -0.40
N CYS A 75 9.70 -10.10 -1.64
CA CYS A 75 8.74 -10.66 -2.58
C CYS A 75 9.23 -12.02 -3.11
N PRO A 76 8.55 -13.15 -2.81
CA PRO A 76 9.05 -14.47 -3.17
C PRO A 76 9.05 -14.73 -4.68
N SER A 77 8.21 -14.02 -5.43
CA SER A 77 8.16 -14.09 -6.89
C SER A 77 8.98 -13.00 -7.60
N GLY A 78 9.61 -12.09 -6.85
CA GLY A 78 10.31 -10.93 -7.42
C GLY A 78 9.41 -10.05 -8.29
N ALA A 79 8.12 -9.95 -7.94
CA ALA A 79 7.13 -9.22 -8.72
C ALA A 79 7.12 -7.71 -8.46
N ILE A 80 7.43 -7.29 -7.23
CA ILE A 80 7.37 -5.88 -6.82
C ILE A 80 8.65 -5.17 -7.28
N THR A 81 8.50 -4.00 -7.90
CA THR A 81 9.65 -3.25 -8.44
C THR A 81 10.55 -2.66 -7.36
N GLN A 82 11.84 -2.56 -7.70
CA GLN A 82 12.89 -1.88 -6.93
C GLN A 82 13.10 -0.42 -7.35
N ASP A 83 12.33 0.07 -8.34
CA ASP A 83 12.41 1.45 -8.83
C ASP A 83 12.22 2.44 -7.68
N GLU A 84 12.99 3.53 -7.69
CA GLU A 84 12.84 4.59 -6.69
C GLU A 84 11.53 5.33 -6.92
N ASP A 85 11.31 5.74 -8.17
CA ASP A 85 10.20 6.55 -8.61
C ASP A 85 9.05 5.77 -9.26
N TYR A 86 7.93 6.47 -9.43
CA TYR A 86 6.86 6.02 -10.30
C TYR A 86 7.31 5.96 -11.76
N ILE A 87 6.81 4.95 -12.45
CA ILE A 87 6.98 4.81 -13.89
C ILE A 87 5.60 4.86 -14.52
N GLU A 88 5.43 5.68 -15.54
CA GLU A 88 4.20 5.69 -16.33
C GLU A 88 4.20 4.50 -17.31
N LYS A 89 3.15 3.68 -17.26
CA LYS A 89 2.93 2.62 -18.23
C LYS A 89 1.45 2.58 -18.60
N ASN A 90 1.16 2.62 -19.90
CA ASN A 90 -0.20 2.64 -20.44
C ASN A 90 -1.08 3.76 -19.83
N GLY A 91 -0.51 4.95 -19.61
CA GLY A 91 -1.22 6.10 -19.03
C GLY A 91 -1.44 6.02 -17.51
N ILE A 92 -0.82 5.06 -16.81
CA ILE A 92 -0.97 4.89 -15.37
C ILE A 92 0.40 5.11 -14.71
N LEU A 93 0.51 6.19 -13.93
CA LEU A 93 1.68 6.54 -13.14
C LEU A 93 1.62 5.86 -11.76
N ARG A 94 2.56 4.96 -11.50
CA ARG A 94 2.69 4.21 -10.23
C ARG A 94 3.99 3.41 -10.20
N TRP A 95 4.32 2.77 -9.08
CA TRP A 95 5.31 1.69 -9.07
C TRP A 95 4.74 0.49 -9.83
N GLN A 96 5.46 0.01 -10.85
CA GLN A 96 4.96 -1.00 -11.78
C GLN A 96 5.31 -2.42 -11.30
N THR A 97 4.44 -3.02 -10.49
CA THR A 97 4.53 -4.43 -10.10
C THR A 97 4.22 -5.35 -11.29
N ASP A 98 4.99 -6.43 -11.45
CA ASP A 98 4.69 -7.52 -12.37
C ASP A 98 3.53 -8.37 -11.82
N ILE A 99 2.30 -7.96 -12.16
CA ILE A 99 1.07 -8.61 -11.71
C ILE A 99 1.02 -10.08 -12.14
N LYS A 100 1.58 -10.42 -13.31
CA LYS A 100 1.57 -11.80 -13.82
C LYS A 100 2.37 -12.70 -12.89
N LYS A 101 3.61 -12.32 -12.53
CA LYS A 101 4.43 -13.06 -11.56
C LYS A 101 3.77 -13.17 -10.18
N CYS A 102 3.12 -12.10 -9.72
CA CYS A 102 2.40 -12.10 -8.44
C CYS A 102 1.24 -13.10 -8.46
N VAL A 103 0.41 -13.08 -9.50
CA VAL A 103 -0.75 -13.98 -9.64
C VAL A 103 -0.30 -15.44 -9.79
N GLU A 104 0.69 -15.71 -10.65
CA GLU A 104 1.24 -17.06 -10.84
C GLU A 104 1.71 -17.64 -9.51
N PHE A 105 2.50 -16.90 -8.73
CA PHE A 105 2.95 -17.37 -7.41
C PHE A 105 1.78 -17.57 -6.43
N ARG A 106 0.84 -16.62 -6.35
CA ARG A 106 -0.32 -16.73 -5.45
C ARG A 106 -1.19 -17.96 -5.73
N VAL A 107 -1.31 -18.36 -6.99
CA VAL A 107 -2.19 -19.46 -7.41
C VAL A 107 -1.47 -20.80 -7.43
N THR A 108 -0.17 -20.82 -7.75
CA THR A 108 0.55 -22.07 -8.06
C THR A 108 1.55 -22.52 -7.00
N ASN A 109 1.94 -21.66 -6.05
CA ASN A 109 2.89 -22.06 -5.01
C ASN A 109 2.30 -23.22 -4.18
N LYS A 110 3.16 -24.19 -3.82
CA LYS A 110 2.75 -25.41 -3.10
C LYS A 110 2.91 -25.30 -1.59
N GLU A 111 3.46 -24.18 -1.10
CA GLU A 111 3.78 -23.97 0.32
C GLU A 111 2.63 -23.30 1.08
N GLY A 112 1.61 -22.81 0.37
CA GLY A 112 0.38 -22.32 0.99
C GLY A 112 -0.59 -21.68 0.00
N PRO A 113 -1.84 -21.45 0.43
CA PRO A 113 -2.81 -20.75 -0.40
C PRO A 113 -2.49 -19.26 -0.47
N MET A 114 -2.49 -18.70 -1.69
CA MET A 114 -2.31 -17.26 -1.92
C MET A 114 -0.94 -16.76 -1.44
N CYS A 115 -0.82 -15.44 -1.29
CA CYS A 115 0.34 -14.78 -0.72
C CYS A 115 -0.14 -13.45 -0.12
N GLY A 116 0.58 -12.97 0.88
CA GLY A 116 0.37 -11.66 1.50
C GLY A 116 1.63 -11.14 2.18
N LEU A 117 2.82 -11.63 1.79
CA LEU A 117 4.06 -11.33 2.49
C LEU A 117 4.38 -9.84 2.47
N CYS A 118 4.07 -9.13 1.37
CA CYS A 118 4.15 -7.68 1.31
C CYS A 118 3.29 -6.96 2.38
N MET A 119 2.14 -7.53 2.75
CA MET A 119 1.31 -7.05 3.87
C MET A 119 1.85 -7.44 5.23
N LYS A 120 2.72 -8.44 5.33
CA LYS A 120 3.33 -8.82 6.61
C LYS A 120 4.56 -7.96 6.93
N VAL A 121 5.40 -7.69 5.93
CA VAL A 121 6.70 -7.02 6.10
C VAL A 121 6.63 -5.50 5.98
N CYS A 122 5.50 -4.93 5.57
CA CYS A 122 5.41 -3.48 5.40
C CYS A 122 5.44 -2.79 6.80
N PRO A 123 6.35 -1.82 7.03
CA PRO A 123 6.51 -1.15 8.32
C PRO A 123 5.25 -0.40 8.79
N TRP A 124 4.40 0.03 7.85
CA TRP A 124 3.14 0.69 8.16
C TRP A 124 2.12 -0.22 8.88
N ASN A 125 2.37 -1.52 9.04
CA ASN A 125 1.44 -2.46 9.67
C ASN A 125 1.56 -2.58 11.20
N SER A 126 2.37 -1.72 11.82
CA SER A 126 2.56 -1.72 13.27
C SER A 126 1.22 -1.64 14.00
N LYS A 127 1.13 -2.42 15.08
CA LYS A 127 -0.07 -2.57 15.92
C LYS A 127 -0.01 -1.69 17.17
N GLU A 128 1.07 -0.96 17.36
CA GLU A 128 1.30 -0.17 18.56
C GLU A 128 0.62 1.19 18.45
N ASP A 129 -0.45 1.38 19.23
CA ASP A 129 -1.15 2.66 19.34
C ASP A 129 -0.60 3.45 20.53
N SER A 130 0.67 3.84 20.44
CA SER A 130 1.34 4.67 21.45
C SER A 130 1.73 6.03 20.87
N TRP A 131 1.78 7.05 21.72
CA TRP A 131 2.14 8.41 21.27
C TRP A 131 3.55 8.48 20.67
N PHE A 132 4.48 7.65 21.15
CA PHE A 132 5.85 7.60 20.62
C PHE A 132 5.90 6.88 19.28
N HIS A 133 5.09 5.83 19.07
CA HIS A 133 4.98 5.16 17.77
C HIS A 133 4.33 6.09 16.73
N GLN A 134 3.27 6.81 17.11
CA GLN A 134 2.64 7.81 16.25
C GLN A 134 3.60 8.96 15.92
N ALA A 135 4.37 9.45 16.90
CA ALA A 135 5.40 10.47 16.65
C ALA A 135 6.51 9.94 15.73
N GLY A 136 6.98 8.71 15.93
CA GLY A 136 8.00 8.07 15.10
C GLY A 136 7.56 7.90 13.65
N THR A 137 6.33 7.42 13.43
CA THR A 137 5.76 7.27 12.08
C THR A 137 5.50 8.62 11.41
N PHE A 138 5.03 9.63 12.16
CA PHE A 138 4.87 10.99 11.64
C PHE A 138 6.21 11.62 11.25
N ILE A 139 7.25 11.49 12.08
CA ILE A 139 8.59 12.01 11.77
C ILE A 139 9.17 11.27 10.57
N GLY A 140 9.09 9.93 10.57
CA GLY A 140 9.58 9.09 9.49
C GLY A 140 8.88 9.34 8.16
N SER A 141 7.69 9.93 8.17
CA SER A 141 6.98 10.31 6.96
C SER A 141 7.34 11.69 6.42
N LYS A 142 8.26 12.42 7.07
CA LYS A 142 8.77 13.70 6.59
C LYS A 142 10.07 13.54 5.82
N GLY A 143 9.93 13.20 4.54
CA GLY A 143 11.04 13.11 3.60
C GLY A 143 11.90 11.85 3.74
N GLU A 144 12.71 11.62 2.73
CA GLU A 144 13.45 10.36 2.54
C GLU A 144 14.48 10.06 3.64
N THR A 145 15.14 11.07 4.20
CA THR A 145 16.12 10.88 5.28
C THR A 145 15.47 10.32 6.55
N ALA A 146 14.33 10.91 6.96
CA ALA A 146 13.60 10.43 8.13
C ALA A 146 12.97 9.06 7.86
N SER A 147 12.48 8.82 6.64
CA SER A 147 11.98 7.52 6.21
C SER A 147 13.04 6.42 6.28
N ASN A 148 14.28 6.71 5.89
CA ASN A 148 15.40 5.77 5.99
C ASN A 148 15.71 5.39 7.43
N LEU A 149 15.70 6.36 8.35
CA LEU A 149 15.88 6.09 9.78
C LEU A 149 14.75 5.19 10.31
N LEU A 150 13.50 5.49 9.97
CA LEU A 150 12.35 4.68 10.38
C LEU A 150 12.43 3.25 9.84
N LYS A 151 12.92 3.07 8.60
CA LYS A 151 13.19 1.74 8.01
C LYS A 151 14.19 0.95 8.86
N GLN A 152 15.31 1.57 9.25
CA GLN A 152 16.35 0.93 10.06
C GLN A 152 15.83 0.53 11.44
N VAL A 153 14.99 1.38 12.06
CA VAL A 153 14.35 1.05 13.34
C VAL A 153 13.43 -0.16 13.21
N ASP A 154 12.68 -0.28 12.10
CA ASP A 154 11.83 -1.46 11.84
C ASP A 154 12.64 -2.72 11.48
N ASP A 155 13.93 -2.60 11.10
CA ASP A 155 14.83 -3.73 10.84
C ASP A 155 15.57 -4.25 12.09
N MET A 156 15.57 -3.48 13.19
CA MET A 156 16.18 -3.86 14.48
C MET A 156 15.27 -4.77 15.30
#